data_AF-A0A6J7G437-F1
#
_entry.id   AF-A0A6J7G437-F1
#
_cell.length_a   1.000
_cell.length_b   1.000
_cell.length_c   1.000
_cell.angle_alpha   90.00
_cell.angle_beta   90.00
_cell.angle_gamma   90.00
#
_symmetry.space_group_name_H-M   'P 1'
#
loop_
_entity.id
_entity.type
_entity.pdbx_description
1 polymer ?
#
loop_
_entity_poly.entity_id
_entity_poly.type
_entity_poly.pdbx_seq_one_letter_code
_entity_poly.pdbx_strand_id
1 'polypeptide(L)' 'MNPEEAVTAHVDLTPSGIFVPIHWATFNLAFHPWSEPIVRLHAAAQDVGVQVAVPMPGQRIDGTRAVHDDRWWTRLG' A
#
# COMPACT_ATOMS: atom_id res chain seq x y z
N MET A 1 -5.93 -3.12 -12.21
CA MET A 1 -4.78 -2.25 -11.88
C MET A 1 -3.84 -3.06 -11.02
N ASN A 2 -2.58 -3.15 -11.43
CA ASN A 2 -1.52 -3.79 -10.63
C ASN A 2 -0.92 -2.78 -9.62
N PRO A 3 -0.07 -3.22 -8.68
CA PRO A 3 0.53 -2.35 -7.67
C PRO A 3 1.29 -1.14 -8.22
N GLU A 4 2.08 -1.34 -9.28
CA GLU A 4 2.92 -0.30 -9.88
C GLU A 4 2.06 0.77 -10.58
N GLU A 5 1.04 0.33 -11.33
CA GLU A 5 0.04 1.23 -11.95
C GLU A 5 -0.71 2.04 -10.89
N ALA A 6 -0.97 1.48 -9.71
CA ALA A 6 -1.63 2.20 -8.63
C ALA A 6 -0.74 3.31 -8.04
N VAL A 7 0.58 3.09 -7.94
CA VAL A 7 1.54 4.12 -7.55
C VAL A 7 1.60 5.22 -8.61
N THR A 8 1.69 4.86 -9.90
CA THR A 8 1.65 5.84 -11.00
C THR A 8 0.38 6.68 -10.94
N ALA A 9 -0.79 6.05 -10.77
CA ALA A 9 -2.05 6.76 -10.67
C ALA A 9 -2.09 7.73 -9.47
N HIS A 10 -1.46 7.39 -8.34
CA HIS A 10 -1.34 8.30 -7.21
C HIS A 10 -0.52 9.55 -7.55
N VAL A 11 0.65 9.36 -8.17
CA VAL A 11 1.54 10.46 -8.59
C VAL A 11 0.88 11.36 -9.64
N ASP A 12 0.15 10.78 -10.59
CA ASP A 12 -0.59 11.52 -11.61
C ASP A 12 -1.70 12.40 -11.01
N LEU A 13 -2.31 11.96 -9.91
CA LEU A 13 -3.36 12.70 -9.21
C LEU A 13 -2.80 13.81 -8.31
N THR A 14 -1.68 13.55 -7.63
CA THR A 14 -1.09 14.51 -6.69
C THR A 14 0.41 14.29 -6.52
N PRO A 15 1.22 15.37 -6.45
CA PRO A 15 2.63 15.26 -6.14
C PRO A 15 2.90 15.00 -4.64
N SER A 16 1.87 14.98 -3.80
CA SER A 16 1.99 14.89 -2.34
C SER A 16 0.79 14.22 -1.69
N GLY A 17 0.99 13.69 -0.49
CA GLY A 17 -0.05 13.02 0.29
C GLY A 17 0.36 11.60 0.65
N ILE A 18 -0.53 10.93 1.38
CA ILE A 18 -0.34 9.56 1.84
C ILE A 18 -1.16 8.64 0.94
N PHE A 19 -0.52 7.65 0.35
CA PHE A 19 -1.20 6.58 -0.37
C PHE A 19 -1.62 5.47 0.61
N VAL A 20 -2.93 5.22 0.68
CA VAL A 20 -3.51 4.10 1.44
C VAL A 20 -4.01 3.04 0.45
N PRO A 21 -3.34 1.88 0.34
CA PRO A 21 -3.79 0.83 -0.57
C PRO A 21 -5.06 0.16 -0.03
N ILE A 22 -6.01 -0.08 -0.93
CA ILE A 22 -7.28 -0.75 -0.65
C ILE A 22 -7.44 -1.99 -1.57
N HIS A 23 -8.59 -2.67 -1.49
CA HIS A 23 -8.93 -3.88 -2.25
C HIS A 23 -8.13 -5.16 -1.95
N TRP A 24 -6.91 -5.05 -1.42
CA TRP A 24 -6.10 -6.17 -0.95
C TRP A 24 -6.41 -6.54 0.52
N ALA A 25 -5.93 -7.72 0.97
CA ALA A 25 -5.98 -8.24 2.34
C ALA A 25 -7.35 -8.56 2.97
N THR A 26 -8.43 -8.55 2.19
CA THR A 26 -9.77 -8.93 2.70
C THR A 26 -10.33 -10.18 2.04
N PHE A 27 -10.20 -10.31 0.71
CA PHE A 27 -10.74 -11.44 -0.05
C PHE A 27 -9.72 -11.97 -1.05
N ASN A 28 -9.75 -13.28 -1.30
CA ASN A 28 -8.97 -13.89 -2.37
C ASN A 28 -9.75 -13.80 -3.70
N LEU A 29 -9.39 -12.84 -4.55
CA LEU A 29 -10.07 -12.56 -5.81
C LEU A 29 -9.14 -12.69 -7.04
N ALA A 30 -7.89 -13.13 -6.85
CA ALA A 30 -6.91 -13.28 -7.92
C ALA A 30 -5.81 -14.29 -7.55
N PHE A 31 -5.07 -14.76 -8.55
CA PHE A 31 -3.98 -15.72 -8.36
C PHE A 31 -2.66 -15.01 -8.06
N HIS A 32 -2.41 -14.72 -6.78
CA HIS A 32 -1.12 -14.26 -6.26
C HIS A 32 -0.95 -14.71 -4.79
N PRO A 33 0.28 -14.86 -4.27
CA PRO A 33 0.54 -14.97 -2.83
C PRO A 33 -0.09 -13.81 -2.07
N TRP A 34 -0.50 -14.03 -0.83
CA TRP A 34 -1.32 -13.07 -0.09
C TRP A 34 -0.59 -11.73 0.08
N SER A 35 0.70 -11.75 0.37
CA SER A 35 1.53 -10.56 0.59
C SER A 35 2.10 -9.94 -0.68
N GLU A 36 2.06 -10.61 -1.84
CA GLU A 36 2.70 -10.13 -3.07
C GLU A 36 2.27 -8.70 -3.48
N PRO A 37 0.96 -8.35 -3.50
CA PRO A 37 0.56 -7.03 -4.00
C PRO A 37 1.15 -5.88 -3.19
N ILE A 38 1.20 -6.02 -1.87
CA ILE A 38 1.70 -4.96 -0.99
C ILE A 38 3.22 -4.88 -0.99
N VAL A 39 3.92 -6.02 -1.14
CA VAL A 39 5.38 -6.04 -1.32
C VAL A 39 5.78 -5.26 -2.57
N ARG A 40 5.08 -5.52 -3.69
CA ARG A 40 5.30 -4.81 -4.95
C ARG A 40 4.93 -3.33 -4.88
N LEU A 41 3.80 -3.00 -4.27
CA LEU A 41 3.37 -1.61 -4.07
C LEU A 41 4.39 -0.81 -3.26
N HIS A 42 4.91 -1.40 -2.18
CA HIS A 42 5.88 -0.74 -1.32
C HIS A 42 7.18 -0.43 -2.06
N ALA A 43 7.71 -1.41 -2.81
CA ALA A 43 8.89 -1.20 -3.65
C ALA A 43 8.68 -0.10 -4.68
N ALA A 44 7.57 -0.15 -5.43
CA ALA A 44 7.25 0.87 -6.43
C ALA A 44 7.10 2.27 -5.83
N ALA A 45 6.47 2.38 -4.65
CA ALA A 45 6.33 3.67 -3.97
C ALA A 45 7.66 4.21 -3.42
N GLN A 46 8.54 3.34 -2.92
CA GLN A 46 9.87 3.72 -2.48
C GLN A 46 10.71 4.33 -3.61
N ASP A 47 10.66 3.75 -4.82
CA ASP A 47 11.41 4.21 -5.98
C ASP A 47 11.06 5.64 -6.41
N VAL A 48 9.82 6.08 -6.15
CA VAL A 48 9.33 7.43 -6.51
C VAL A 48 9.07 8.35 -5.30
N GLY A 49 9.45 7.91 -4.09
CA GLY A 49 9.31 8.71 -2.88
C GLY A 49 7.88 8.94 -2.40
N VAL A 50 6.93 8.07 -2.77
CA VAL A 50 5.54 8.15 -2.30
C VAL A 50 5.43 7.61 -0.87
N GLN A 51 4.80 8.38 0.02
CA GLN A 51 4.50 7.92 1.37
C GLN A 51 3.30 6.96 1.35
N VAL A 52 3.49 5.74 1.85
CA VAL A 52 2.44 4.71 1.90
C VAL A 52 2.10 4.38 3.33
N ALA A 53 0.81 4.44 3.69
CA ALA A 53 0.29 3.94 4.95
C ALA A 53 -0.50 2.66 4.75
N VAL A 54 -0.08 1.59 5.42
CA VAL A 54 -0.67 0.25 5.26
C VAL A 54 -1.27 -0.20 6.61
N PRO A 55 -2.50 0.21 6.93
CA PRO A 55 -3.11 -0.10 8.21
C PRO A 55 -3.40 -1.61 8.32
N MET A 56 -3.28 -2.16 9.52
CA MET A 56 -3.92 -3.42 9.86
C MET A 56 -5.45 -3.31 9.64
N PRO A 57 -6.15 -4.41 9.30
CA PRO A 57 -7.61 -4.41 9.25
C PRO A 57 -8.22 -3.85 10.55
N GLY A 58 -9.01 -2.77 10.42
CA GLY A 58 -9.61 -2.07 11.55
C GLY A 58 -8.74 -1.01 12.25
N GLN A 59 -7.47 -0.86 11.87
CA GLN A 59 -6.59 0.18 12.40
C GLN A 59 -6.93 1.55 11.82
N ARG A 60 -6.96 2.57 12.68
CA ARG A 60 -7.15 3.97 12.30
C ARG A 60 -5.87 4.56 11.72
N ILE A 61 -6.00 5.35 10.66
CA ILE A 61 -4.95 6.23 10.14
C ILE A 61 -5.22 7.67 10.57
N ASP A 62 -4.17 8.40 10.91
CA ASP A 62 -4.19 9.85 11.12
C ASP A 62 -3.26 10.50 10.09
N GLY A 63 -3.85 11.18 9.09
CA GLY A 63 -3.09 11.81 8.01
C GLY A 63 -2.26 13.02 8.43
N THR A 64 -2.37 13.47 9.68
CA THR A 64 -1.55 14.57 10.24
C THR A 64 -0.31 14.06 10.96
N ARG A 65 -0.19 12.75 11.18
CA ARG A 65 0.93 12.14 11.91
C ARG A 65 1.85 11.39 10.95
N ALA A 66 3.07 11.14 11.40
CA ALA A 66 4.00 10.28 10.68
C ALA A 66 3.37 8.89 10.46
N VAL A 67 3.56 8.36 9.26
CA VAL A 67 3.10 7.03 8.91
C VAL A 67 3.94 6.00 9.65
N HIS A 68 3.28 5.12 10.39
CA HIS A 68 3.93 3.95 10.99
C HIS A 68 3.85 2.76 10.01
N ASP A 69 5.00 2.19 9.68
CA ASP A 69 5.13 1.03 8.82
C ASP A 69 5.62 -0.16 9.67
N ASP A 70 4.68 -0.91 10.25
CA ASP A 70 4.94 -2.11 11.05
C ASP A 70 5.06 -3.39 10.21
N ARG A 71 4.89 -3.26 8.87
CA ARG A 71 5.01 -4.35 7.88
C ARG A 71 4.31 -5.64 8.27
N TRP A 72 3.15 -5.56 8.90
CA TRP A 72 2.41 -6.70 9.44
C TRP A 72 2.16 -7.83 8.42
N TRP A 73 2.04 -7.48 7.15
CA TRP A 73 1.81 -8.39 6.04
C TRP A 73 3.00 -9.29 5.70
N THR A 74 4.21 -9.00 6.20
CA THR A 74 5.39 -9.85 5.99
C THR A 74 5.25 -11.24 6.63
N ARG A 75 4.29 -11.38 7.56
CA ARG A 75 3.94 -12.66 8.20
C ARG A 75 2.85 -13.42 7.44
N LEU A 76 2.30 -12.83 6.38
CA LEU A 76 1.28 -13.44 5.55
C LEU A 76 1.96 -14.07 4.34
N GLY A 77 1.50 -15.27 3.96
CA GLY A 77 2.04 -16.04 2.84
C GLY A 77 1.69 -15.46 1.47
#